data_AF-A0A511MQJ1-F1
#
_entry.id   AF-A0A511MQJ1-F1
#
_cell.length_a   1.000
_cell.length_b   1.000
_cell.length_c   1.000
_cell.angle_alpha   90.00
_cell.angle_beta   90.00
_cell.angle_gamma   90.00
#
_symmetry.space_group_name_H-M   'P 1'
#
loop_
_entity.id
_entity.type
_entity.pdbx_description
1 polymer ?
#
loop_
_entity_poly.entity_id
_entity_poly.type
_entity_poly.pdbx_seq_one_letter_code
_entity_poly.pdbx_strand_id
1 'polypeptide(L)'
;MTLPLVAALIGLALVDSTSFGTLLIPIWLLLTPGRLRPGRIAVYLATVAIFYFAVGVLLVLGADTALTAIRTGSLDLPEFSLRIAQLILGLLVVALSYWLEARAKRQAGQPGKIHRWRTKAMSGTGSPRSLMNLALAAAALEVATMLPYLAAIALIANADLSWPLTALTLAAYCILMTVPALALSAARLIAHHRIDPLLQRINNWLTKNSATAIGWTVGGIGIWLTLNAAANLISNG
;
A
#
# COMPACT_ATOMS: atom_id res chain seq x y z
N MET A 1 12.42 -19.80 2.10
CA MET A 1 11.51 -19.08 1.17
C MET A 1 11.47 -19.81 -0.16
N THR A 2 10.30 -19.93 -0.76
CA THR A 2 10.12 -20.57 -2.06
C THR A 2 10.23 -19.55 -3.20
N LEU A 3 10.67 -19.98 -4.39
CA LEU A 3 10.77 -19.10 -5.57
C LEU A 3 9.44 -18.43 -5.95
N PRO A 4 8.28 -19.12 -5.92
CA PRO A 4 6.99 -18.50 -6.23
C PRO A 4 6.61 -17.39 -5.25
N LEU A 5 6.90 -17.56 -3.96
CA LEU A 5 6.64 -16.54 -2.94
C LEU A 5 7.47 -15.28 -3.21
N VAL A 6 8.76 -15.44 -3.51
CA VAL A 6 9.64 -14.30 -3.83
C VAL A 6 9.13 -13.56 -5.09
N ALA A 7 8.77 -14.29 -6.14
CA ALA A 7 8.23 -13.70 -7.36
C ALA A 7 6.91 -12.94 -7.11
N ALA A 8 6.01 -13.51 -6.31
CA ALA A 8 4.75 -12.86 -5.92
C ALA A 8 5.00 -11.57 -5.12
N LEU A 9 5.92 -11.61 -4.15
CA LEU A 9 6.27 -10.44 -3.34
C LEU A 9 6.91 -9.33 -4.18
N ILE A 10 7.77 -9.68 -5.14
CA ILE A 10 8.33 -8.70 -6.09
C ILE A 10 7.20 -8.08 -6.92
N GLY A 11 6.31 -8.89 -7.49
CA GLY A 11 5.18 -8.40 -8.28
C GLY A 11 4.29 -7.45 -7.48
N LEU A 12 3.93 -7.83 -6.25
CA LEU A 12 3.13 -7.00 -5.34
C LEU A 12 3.84 -5.70 -4.97
N ALA A 13 5.13 -5.74 -4.65
CA ALA A 13 5.91 -4.54 -4.35
C ALA A 13 6.00 -3.59 -5.56
N LEU A 14 6.11 -4.13 -6.78
CA LEU A 14 6.10 -3.33 -8.00
C LEU A 14 4.73 -2.69 -8.24
N VAL A 15 3.63 -3.39 -8.00
CA VAL A 15 2.29 -2.79 -8.06
C VAL A 15 2.17 -1.67 -7.01
N ASP A 16 2.62 -1.91 -5.79
CA ASP A 16 2.55 -0.94 -4.69
C ASP A 16 3.46 0.29 -4.91
N SER A 17 4.55 0.11 -5.67
CA SER A 17 5.45 1.19 -6.10
C SER A 17 4.80 2.19 -7.05
N THR A 18 3.62 1.88 -7.59
CA THR A 18 2.83 2.79 -8.45
C THR A 18 1.70 3.50 -7.69
N SER A 19 1.59 3.27 -6.38
CA SER A 19 0.55 3.88 -5.54
C SER A 19 0.75 5.38 -5.35
N PHE A 20 -0.31 6.03 -4.86
CA PHE A 20 -0.44 7.47 -4.79
C PHE A 20 0.57 8.07 -3.79
N GLY A 21 0.85 7.37 -2.69
CA GLY A 21 1.82 7.78 -1.68
C GLY A 21 3.27 7.48 -2.06
N THR A 22 3.55 6.36 -2.73
CA THR A 22 4.93 5.91 -3.02
C THR A 22 5.55 6.60 -4.22
N LEU A 23 4.75 7.01 -5.22
CA LEU A 23 5.27 7.56 -6.48
C LEU A 23 4.76 8.96 -6.82
N LEU A 24 3.48 9.27 -6.57
CA LEU A 24 2.90 10.54 -6.99
C LEU A 24 3.46 11.73 -6.19
N ILE A 25 3.57 11.59 -4.86
CA ILE A 25 4.14 12.63 -4.01
C ILE A 25 5.62 12.91 -4.35
N PRO A 26 6.50 11.90 -4.49
CA PRO A 26 7.85 12.12 -5.00
C PRO A 26 7.89 12.82 -6.36
N ILE A 27 7.02 12.45 -7.31
CA ILE A 27 6.95 13.11 -8.61
C ILE A 27 6.57 14.59 -8.48
N TRP A 28 5.64 14.95 -7.59
CA TRP A 28 5.31 16.36 -7.33
C TRP A 28 6.48 17.14 -6.72
N LEU A 29 7.22 16.53 -5.79
CA LEU A 29 8.43 17.14 -5.23
C LEU A 29 9.50 17.34 -6.30
N LEU A 30 9.64 16.39 -7.22
CA LEU A 30 10.56 16.48 -8.36
C LEU A 30 10.12 17.58 -9.33
N LEU A 31 8.83 17.69 -9.65
CA LEU A 31 8.27 18.70 -10.56
C LEU A 31 8.18 20.12 -9.95
N THR A 32 8.53 20.31 -8.67
CA THR A 32 8.49 21.63 -8.05
C THR A 32 9.58 22.54 -8.63
N PRO A 33 9.24 23.75 -9.11
CA PRO A 33 10.23 24.67 -9.67
C PRO A 33 11.25 25.10 -8.62
N GLY A 34 12.55 24.96 -8.93
CA GLY A 34 13.66 25.31 -8.04
C GLY A 34 14.73 24.22 -7.95
N ARG A 35 15.68 24.40 -7.02
CA ARG A 35 16.75 23.41 -6.77
C ARG A 35 16.16 22.16 -6.12
N LEU A 36 16.44 21.01 -6.70
CA LEU A 36 16.12 19.71 -6.11
C LEU A 36 16.80 19.57 -4.75
N ARG A 37 16.04 19.12 -3.74
CA ARG A 37 16.57 18.86 -2.40
C ARG A 37 16.54 17.35 -2.17
N PRO A 38 17.58 16.60 -2.58
CA PRO A 38 17.58 15.13 -2.50
C PRO A 38 17.34 14.63 -1.08
N GLY A 39 17.86 15.34 -0.07
CA GLY A 39 17.62 15.02 1.34
C GLY A 39 16.14 15.03 1.73
N ARG A 40 15.31 15.91 1.16
CA ARG A 40 13.85 15.93 1.46
C ARG A 40 13.15 14.71 0.89
N ILE A 41 13.55 14.28 -0.31
CA ILE A 41 12.98 13.09 -0.95
C ILE A 41 13.42 11.82 -0.21
N ALA A 42 14.70 11.75 0.18
CA ALA A 42 15.23 10.64 0.97
C ALA A 42 14.52 10.53 2.33
N VAL A 43 14.32 11.63 3.05
CA VAL A 43 13.57 11.65 4.32
C VAL A 43 12.12 11.21 4.12
N TYR A 44 11.47 11.68 3.05
CA TYR A 44 10.12 11.26 2.71
C TYR A 44 10.04 9.75 2.47
N LEU A 45 10.88 9.21 1.58
CA LEU A 45 10.88 7.79 1.23
C LEU A 45 11.28 6.90 2.42
N ALA A 46 12.22 7.34 3.24
CA ALA A 46 12.58 6.65 4.48
C ALA A 46 11.41 6.64 5.48
N THR A 47 10.70 7.76 5.63
CA THR A 47 9.51 7.83 6.50
C THR A 47 8.45 6.84 6.06
N VAL A 48 8.17 6.81 4.75
CA VAL A 48 7.22 5.84 4.17
C VAL A 48 7.72 4.42 4.41
N ALA A 49 8.95 4.07 4.03
CA ALA A 49 9.47 2.72 4.21
C ALA A 49 9.42 2.25 5.68
N ILE A 50 9.82 3.10 6.65
CA ILE A 50 9.79 2.78 8.08
C ILE A 50 8.36 2.62 8.59
N PHE A 51 7.45 3.52 8.18
CA PHE A 51 6.06 3.44 8.59
C PHE A 51 5.41 2.13 8.11
N TYR A 52 5.62 1.77 6.85
CA TYR A 52 5.09 0.52 6.29
C TYR A 52 5.70 -0.67 6.99
N PHE A 53 7.02 -0.69 7.16
CA PHE A 53 7.69 -1.75 7.91
C PHE A 53 7.08 -1.96 9.31
N ALA A 54 6.86 -0.87 10.07
CA ALA A 54 6.25 -0.94 11.39
C ALA A 54 4.80 -1.47 11.34
N VAL A 55 3.99 -1.00 10.38
CA VAL A 55 2.63 -1.51 10.15
C VAL A 55 2.65 -3.00 9.79
N GLY A 56 3.56 -3.43 8.92
CA GLY A 56 3.72 -4.83 8.54
C GLY A 56 4.09 -5.71 9.72
N VAL A 57 5.04 -5.27 10.56
CA VAL A 57 5.41 -5.99 11.79
C VAL A 57 4.22 -6.11 12.73
N LEU A 58 3.48 -5.02 12.97
CA LEU A 58 2.27 -5.03 13.81
C LEU A 58 1.20 -5.97 13.27
N LEU A 59 0.99 -5.99 11.94
CA LEU A 59 0.00 -6.85 11.32
C LEU A 59 0.39 -8.34 11.36
N VAL A 60 1.67 -8.67 11.16
CA VAL A 60 2.15 -10.06 11.29
C VAL A 60 2.06 -10.52 12.74
N LEU A 61 2.44 -9.69 13.71
CA LEU A 61 2.28 -9.99 15.15
C LEU A 61 0.81 -10.17 15.53
N GLY A 62 -0.06 -9.29 15.03
CA GLY A 62 -1.51 -9.40 15.22
C GLY A 62 -2.10 -10.67 14.60
N ALA A 63 -1.62 -11.07 13.42
CA ALA A 63 -2.03 -12.31 12.77
C ALA A 63 -1.58 -13.54 13.57
N ASP A 64 -0.32 -13.58 14.02
CA ASP A 64 0.24 -14.69 14.79
C ASP A 64 -0.48 -14.87 16.14
N THR A 65 -0.74 -13.77 16.84
CA THR A 65 -1.49 -13.77 18.11
C THR A 65 -2.94 -14.22 17.92
N ALA A 66 -3.62 -13.74 16.87
CA ALA A 66 -4.98 -14.17 16.53
C ALA A 66 -5.03 -15.66 16.15
N LEU A 67 -4.11 -16.12 15.31
CA LEU A 67 -4.01 -17.53 14.89
C LEU A 67 -3.70 -18.45 16.08
N THR A 68 -2.81 -18.02 16.97
CA THR A 68 -2.49 -18.76 18.20
C THR A 68 -3.71 -18.86 19.09
N ALA A 69 -4.42 -17.75 19.35
CA ALA A 69 -5.63 -17.75 20.17
C ALA A 69 -6.73 -18.67 19.62
N ILE A 70 -6.87 -18.74 18.28
CA ILE A 70 -7.79 -19.67 17.61
C ILE A 70 -7.33 -21.12 17.81
N ARG A 71 -6.04 -21.42 17.58
CA ARG A 71 -5.49 -22.78 17.69
C ARG A 71 -5.50 -23.33 19.11
N THR A 72 -5.25 -22.49 20.10
CA THR A 72 -5.23 -22.88 21.52
C THR A 72 -6.62 -22.91 22.15
N GLY A 73 -7.68 -22.56 21.40
CA GLY A 73 -9.05 -22.56 21.90
C GLY A 73 -9.32 -21.53 23.01
N SER A 74 -8.39 -20.61 23.25
CA SER A 74 -8.45 -19.67 24.40
C SER A 74 -9.55 -18.61 24.28
N LEU A 75 -10.26 -18.59 23.16
CA LEU A 75 -11.44 -17.75 22.95
C LEU A 75 -12.78 -18.50 23.19
N ASP A 76 -12.79 -19.83 23.40
CA ASP A 76 -14.02 -20.64 23.54
C ASP A 76 -15.09 -20.32 22.47
N LEU A 77 -14.66 -19.93 21.26
CA LEU A 77 -15.57 -19.57 20.17
C LEU A 77 -15.93 -20.84 19.37
N PRO A 78 -17.22 -21.16 19.18
CA PRO A 78 -17.64 -22.24 18.29
C PRO A 78 -17.03 -22.06 16.89
N GLU A 79 -16.61 -23.15 16.26
CA GLU A 79 -15.99 -23.13 14.92
C GLU A 79 -16.88 -22.43 13.87
N PHE A 80 -18.19 -22.55 14.03
CA PHE A 80 -19.21 -21.85 13.24
C PHE A 80 -19.12 -20.32 13.38
N SER A 81 -18.87 -19.80 14.59
CA SER A 81 -18.74 -18.37 14.87
C SER A 81 -17.47 -17.77 14.24
N LEU A 82 -16.37 -18.53 14.20
CA LEU A 82 -15.14 -18.12 13.51
C LEU A 82 -15.34 -18.04 11.99
N ARG A 83 -16.04 -19.03 11.41
CA ARG A 83 -16.38 -19.04 9.97
C ARG A 83 -17.33 -17.91 9.59
N ILE A 84 -18.31 -17.59 10.44
CA ILE A 84 -19.19 -16.42 10.26
C ILE A 84 -18.39 -15.12 10.41
N ALA A 85 -17.47 -15.02 11.38
CA ALA A 85 -16.63 -13.84 11.53
C ALA A 85 -15.75 -13.60 10.30
N GLN A 86 -15.17 -14.67 9.72
CA GLN A 86 -14.41 -14.61 8.48
C GLN A 86 -15.28 -14.20 7.28
N LEU A 87 -16.51 -14.71 7.20
CA LEU A 87 -17.49 -14.34 6.18
C LEU A 87 -17.90 -12.85 6.29
N ILE A 88 -18.20 -12.38 7.50
CA ILE A 88 -18.53 -10.98 7.79
C ILE A 88 -17.35 -10.07 7.47
N LEU A 89 -16.13 -10.48 7.83
CA LEU A 89 -14.90 -9.75 7.50
C LEU A 89 -14.71 -9.67 5.98
N GLY A 90 -14.91 -10.77 5.25
CA GLY A 90 -14.87 -10.79 3.78
C GLY A 90 -15.91 -9.87 3.13
N LEU A 91 -17.16 -9.92 3.60
CA LEU A 91 -18.25 -9.03 3.16
C LEU A 91 -17.96 -7.57 3.48
N LEU A 92 -17.40 -7.28 4.65
CA LEU A 92 -16.99 -5.93 5.04
C LEU A 92 -15.88 -5.41 4.12
N VAL A 93 -14.87 -6.22 3.79
CA VAL A 93 -13.81 -5.86 2.83
C VAL A 93 -14.39 -5.57 1.45
N VAL A 94 -15.35 -6.38 0.98
CA VAL A 94 -16.06 -6.15 -0.29
C VAL A 94 -16.90 -4.86 -0.23
N ALA A 95 -17.64 -4.62 0.85
CA ALA A 95 -18.43 -3.40 1.01
C ALA A 95 -17.55 -2.15 1.09
N LEU A 96 -16.42 -2.23 1.80
CA LEU A 96 -15.42 -1.17 1.89
C LEU A 96 -14.83 -0.87 0.50
N SER A 97 -14.55 -1.91 -0.29
CA SER A 97 -14.12 -1.79 -1.70
C SER A 97 -15.05 -0.91 -2.52
N TYR A 98 -16.32 -1.31 -2.59
CA TYR A 98 -17.32 -0.62 -3.39
C TYR A 98 -17.58 0.79 -2.86
N TRP A 99 -17.53 0.98 -1.54
CA TRP A 99 -17.65 2.31 -0.93
C TRP A 99 -16.46 3.20 -1.26
N LEU A 100 -15.23 2.66 -1.24
CA LEU A 100 -14.01 3.37 -1.61
C LEU A 100 -14.00 3.70 -3.10
N GLU A 101 -14.43 2.79 -3.96
CA GLU A 101 -14.57 3.02 -5.41
C GLU A 101 -15.66 4.06 -5.70
N ALA A 102 -16.81 3.96 -5.05
CA ALA A 102 -17.87 4.96 -5.15
C ALA A 102 -17.41 6.33 -4.63
N ARG A 103 -16.62 6.36 -3.56
CA ARG A 103 -16.03 7.58 -3.01
C ARG A 103 -14.95 8.16 -3.92
N ALA A 104 -14.14 7.32 -4.57
CA ALA A 104 -13.15 7.73 -5.57
C ALA A 104 -13.83 8.29 -6.82
N LYS A 105 -14.90 7.64 -7.31
CA LYS A 105 -15.75 8.13 -8.42
C LYS A 105 -16.44 9.45 -8.09
N ARG A 106 -16.97 9.60 -6.87
CA ARG A 106 -17.56 10.88 -6.38
C ARG A 106 -16.52 11.99 -6.25
N GLN A 107 -15.26 11.64 -5.95
CA GLN A 107 -14.17 12.60 -5.83
C GLN A 107 -13.51 12.94 -7.17
N ALA A 108 -13.61 12.08 -8.19
CA ALA A 108 -13.14 12.35 -9.55
C ALA A 108 -13.83 13.56 -10.20
N GLY A 109 -15.00 13.98 -9.71
CA GLY A 109 -15.72 15.18 -10.14
C GLY A 109 -15.42 16.47 -9.35
N GLN A 110 -14.55 16.45 -8.32
CA GLN A 110 -14.23 17.63 -7.51
C GLN A 110 -12.75 18.04 -7.64
N PRO A 111 -12.43 19.14 -8.35
CA PRO A 111 -11.06 19.62 -8.53
C PRO A 111 -10.32 20.11 -7.26
N GLY A 112 -10.91 20.03 -6.06
CA GLY A 112 -10.43 20.78 -4.89
C GLY A 112 -9.41 20.07 -3.96
N LYS A 113 -9.47 18.75 -3.80
CA LYS A 113 -8.64 18.05 -2.78
C LYS A 113 -7.24 17.73 -3.27
N ILE A 114 -7.09 17.18 -4.48
CA ILE A 114 -5.77 16.90 -5.07
C ILE A 114 -4.97 18.19 -5.23
N HIS A 115 -5.62 19.30 -5.62
CA HIS A 115 -4.98 20.62 -5.67
C HIS A 115 -4.55 21.14 -4.30
N ARG A 116 -5.39 21.00 -3.25
CA ARG A 116 -5.03 21.39 -1.87
C ARG A 116 -3.90 20.54 -1.28
N TRP A 117 -3.84 19.26 -1.61
CA TRP A 117 -2.78 18.36 -1.15
C TRP A 117 -1.48 18.61 -1.92
N ARG A 118 -1.58 18.85 -3.23
CA ARG A 118 -0.46 19.28 -4.08
C ARG A 118 0.10 20.62 -3.61
N THR A 119 -0.72 21.62 -3.29
CA THR A 119 -0.23 22.90 -2.75
C THR A 119 0.42 22.72 -1.38
N LYS A 120 -0.05 21.78 -0.54
CA LYS A 120 0.58 21.47 0.75
C LYS A 120 1.91 20.68 0.63
N ALA A 121 2.03 19.82 -0.37
CA ALA A 121 3.28 19.12 -0.69
C ALA A 121 4.31 20.04 -1.39
N MET A 122 3.84 20.96 -2.23
CA MET A 122 4.65 21.90 -3.00
C MET A 122 4.95 23.22 -2.28
N SER A 123 4.29 23.55 -1.16
CA SER A 123 4.43 24.85 -0.49
C SER A 123 5.82 25.13 0.06
N GLY A 124 6.76 24.18 0.03
CA GLY A 124 8.22 24.44 -0.03
C GLY A 124 8.87 25.05 1.21
N THR A 125 8.10 25.64 2.13
CA THR A 125 8.52 26.41 3.31
C THR A 125 8.59 25.56 4.59
N GLY A 126 8.16 24.29 4.55
CA GLY A 126 8.10 23.42 5.73
C GLY A 126 9.43 22.79 6.15
N SER A 127 9.66 22.80 7.47
CA SER A 127 10.63 21.97 8.20
C SER A 127 10.52 20.48 7.82
N PRO A 128 11.60 19.66 7.92
CA PRO A 128 11.55 18.20 7.71
C PRO A 128 10.38 17.51 8.44
N ARG A 129 9.99 18.02 9.62
CA ARG A 129 8.83 17.53 10.39
C ARG A 129 7.50 17.66 9.64
N SER A 130 7.31 18.73 8.86
CA SER A 130 6.08 18.91 8.07
C SER A 130 5.98 17.90 6.94
N LEU A 131 7.10 17.52 6.33
CA LEU A 131 7.16 16.49 5.30
C LEU A 131 6.89 15.11 5.89
N MET A 132 7.45 14.83 7.07
CA MET A 132 7.22 13.59 7.79
C MET A 132 5.75 13.44 8.18
N ASN A 133 5.13 14.47 8.74
CA ASN A 133 3.70 14.46 9.09
C ASN A 133 2.80 14.29 7.84
N LEU A 134 3.17 14.91 6.72
CA LEU A 134 2.46 14.73 5.46
C LEU A 134 2.59 13.29 4.95
N ALA A 135 3.80 12.72 4.98
CA ALA A 135 4.07 11.35 4.59
C ALA A 135 3.28 10.35 5.45
N LEU A 136 3.29 10.55 6.77
CA LEU A 136 2.52 9.72 7.71
C LEU A 136 1.01 9.85 7.47
N ALA A 137 0.49 11.06 7.26
CA ALA A 137 -0.94 11.26 7.00
C ALA A 137 -1.38 10.67 5.64
N ALA A 138 -0.55 10.79 4.61
CA ALA A 138 -0.80 10.19 3.29
C ALA A 138 -0.74 8.66 3.37
N ALA A 139 0.32 8.12 3.97
CA ALA A 139 0.48 6.69 4.17
C ALA A 139 -0.67 6.11 4.99
N ALA A 140 -1.04 6.72 6.12
CA ALA A 140 -2.15 6.26 6.95
C ALA A 140 -3.49 6.26 6.21
N LEU A 141 -3.73 7.24 5.33
CA LEU A 141 -4.94 7.29 4.51
C LEU A 141 -4.96 6.19 3.44
N GLU A 142 -3.79 5.78 2.95
CA GLU A 142 -3.65 4.76 1.91
C GLU A 142 -3.54 3.32 2.43
N VAL A 143 -3.14 3.11 3.69
CA VAL A 143 -3.02 1.77 4.31
C VAL A 143 -4.30 0.94 4.13
N ALA A 144 -5.48 1.57 4.22
CA ALA A 144 -6.76 0.89 4.03
C ALA A 144 -7.06 0.50 2.56
N THR A 145 -6.37 1.11 1.61
CA THR A 145 -6.54 0.91 0.15
C THR A 145 -5.42 0.08 -0.48
N MET A 146 -4.39 -0.27 0.30
CA MET A 146 -3.17 -0.94 -0.18
C MET A 146 -3.27 -2.46 -0.09
N LEU A 147 -4.18 -3.00 -0.89
CA LEU A 147 -4.31 -4.45 -1.04
C LEU A 147 -3.02 -5.17 -1.40
N PRO A 148 -2.11 -4.63 -2.27
CA PRO A 148 -0.90 -5.34 -2.58
C PRO A 148 -0.05 -5.60 -1.33
N TYR A 149 0.03 -4.60 -0.43
CA TYR A 149 0.76 -4.71 0.83
C TYR A 149 0.09 -5.67 1.80
N LEU A 150 -1.23 -5.60 1.95
CA LEU A 150 -1.98 -6.53 2.81
C LEU A 150 -1.89 -7.98 2.30
N ALA A 151 -1.93 -8.18 0.99
CA ALA A 151 -1.73 -9.49 0.37
C ALA A 151 -0.29 -10.00 0.61
N ALA A 152 0.71 -9.13 0.51
CA ALA A 152 2.09 -9.49 0.83
C ALA A 152 2.25 -9.90 2.30
N ILE A 153 1.64 -9.17 3.23
CA ILE A 153 1.62 -9.52 4.66
C ILE A 153 0.96 -10.87 4.88
N ALA A 154 -0.19 -11.12 4.24
CA ALA A 154 -0.87 -12.40 4.34
C ALA A 154 0.03 -13.55 3.83
N LEU A 155 0.70 -13.38 2.68
CA LEU A 155 1.64 -14.36 2.15
C LEU A 155 2.83 -14.60 3.09
N ILE A 156 3.39 -13.55 3.67
CA ILE A 156 4.52 -13.63 4.62
C ILE A 156 4.09 -14.34 5.91
N ALA A 157 2.93 -13.99 6.46
CA ALA A 157 2.39 -14.58 7.68
C ALA A 157 2.08 -16.08 7.53
N ASN A 158 1.78 -16.55 6.32
CA ASN A 158 1.51 -17.96 6.03
C ASN A 158 2.76 -18.76 5.57
N ALA A 159 3.91 -18.12 5.40
CA ALA A 159 5.09 -18.75 4.81
C ALA A 159 6.02 -19.49 5.80
N ASP A 160 5.55 -19.72 7.05
CA ASP A 160 6.30 -20.35 8.15
C ASP A 160 7.76 -19.85 8.24
N LEU A 161 7.93 -18.53 8.19
CA LEU A 161 9.23 -17.88 8.26
C LEU A 161 9.62 -17.60 9.72
N SER A 162 10.91 -17.73 10.02
CA SER A 162 11.44 -17.25 11.31
C SER A 162 11.29 -15.73 11.40
N TRP A 163 11.10 -15.20 12.61
CA TRP A 163 10.96 -13.75 12.85
C TRP A 163 12.03 -12.88 12.19
N PRO A 164 13.34 -13.24 12.23
CA PRO A 164 14.37 -12.48 11.53
C PRO A 164 14.16 -12.46 10.00
N LEU A 165 13.74 -13.58 9.43
CA LEU A 165 13.50 -13.69 7.99
C LEU A 165 12.24 -12.92 7.59
N THR A 166 11.16 -12.98 8.37
CA THR A 166 9.96 -12.14 8.22
C THR A 166 10.30 -10.66 8.21
N ALA A 167 11.08 -10.19 9.19
CA ALA A 167 11.53 -8.80 9.26
C ALA A 167 12.38 -8.43 8.04
N LEU A 168 13.33 -9.28 7.65
CA LEU A 168 14.14 -9.04 6.45
C LEU A 168 13.28 -8.97 5.18
N THR A 169 12.29 -9.85 5.02
CA THR A 169 11.38 -9.87 3.88
C THR A 169 10.51 -8.61 3.84
N LEU A 170 9.96 -8.17 4.98
CA LEU A 170 9.20 -6.91 5.07
C LEU A 170 10.07 -5.70 4.73
N ALA A 171 11.31 -5.66 5.23
CA ALA A 171 12.25 -4.59 4.91
C ALA A 171 12.60 -4.58 3.40
N ALA A 172 12.89 -5.74 2.83
CA ALA A 172 13.19 -5.89 1.40
C ALA A 172 12.00 -5.46 0.52
N TYR A 173 10.77 -5.84 0.90
CA TYR A 173 9.55 -5.39 0.24
C TYR A 173 9.42 -3.86 0.29
N CYS A 174 9.58 -3.26 1.48
CA CYS A 174 9.48 -1.82 1.68
C CYS A 174 10.55 -1.04 0.90
N ILE A 175 11.76 -1.58 0.80
CA ILE A 175 12.83 -0.99 -0.02
C ILE A 175 12.44 -1.09 -1.49
N LEU A 176 12.05 -2.27 -1.97
CA LEU A 176 11.71 -2.53 -3.37
C LEU A 176 10.60 -1.59 -3.87
N MET A 177 9.56 -1.34 -3.07
CA MET A 177 8.50 -0.39 -3.44
C MET A 177 8.98 1.06 -3.56
N THR A 178 10.07 1.46 -2.88
CA THR A 178 10.64 2.82 -2.98
C THR A 178 11.64 2.99 -4.11
N VAL A 179 12.13 1.89 -4.70
CA VAL A 179 13.17 1.91 -5.75
C VAL A 179 12.77 2.78 -6.95
N PRO A 180 11.53 2.73 -7.50
CA PRO A 180 11.17 3.56 -8.65
C PRO A 180 11.25 5.06 -8.35
N ALA A 181 10.81 5.48 -7.16
CA ALA A 181 10.90 6.88 -6.74
C ALA A 181 12.36 7.34 -6.55
N LEU A 182 13.21 6.48 -5.99
CA LEU A 182 14.66 6.72 -5.90
C LEU A 182 15.30 6.83 -7.28
N ALA A 183 14.94 5.93 -8.20
CA ALA A 183 15.44 5.92 -9.57
C ALA A 183 15.06 7.20 -10.33
N LEU A 184 13.80 7.63 -10.26
CA LEU A 184 13.34 8.89 -10.83
C LEU A 184 14.06 10.09 -10.22
N SER A 185 14.32 10.05 -8.92
CA SER A 185 15.05 11.11 -8.21
C SER A 185 16.50 11.21 -8.66
N ALA A 186 17.20 10.08 -8.76
CA ALA A 186 18.57 10.02 -9.29
C ALA A 186 18.62 10.49 -10.74
N ALA A 187 17.68 10.04 -11.58
CA ALA A 187 17.63 10.41 -12.98
C ALA A 187 17.33 11.91 -13.18
N ARG A 188 16.52 12.53 -12.32
CA ARG A 188 16.30 13.99 -12.29
C ARG A 188 17.54 14.77 -11.84
N LEU A 189 18.38 14.23 -10.96
CA LEU A 189 19.66 14.86 -10.57
C LEU A 189 20.66 14.85 -11.73
N ILE A 190 20.68 13.79 -12.55
CA ILE A 190 21.64 13.62 -13.64
C ILE A 190 21.19 14.35 -14.92
N ALA A 191 19.90 14.28 -15.26
CA ALA A 191 19.38 14.66 -16.57
C ALA A 191 18.24 15.69 -16.50
N HIS A 192 18.33 16.64 -15.56
CA HIS A 192 17.28 17.59 -15.15
C HIS A 192 16.26 17.97 -16.24
N HIS A 193 16.72 18.53 -17.38
CA HIS A 193 15.83 19.01 -18.44
C HIS A 193 15.23 17.92 -19.34
N ARG A 194 15.89 16.76 -19.46
CA ARG A 194 15.43 15.65 -20.33
C ARG A 194 14.33 14.82 -19.69
N ILE A 195 14.27 14.77 -18.36
CA ILE A 195 13.33 13.90 -17.64
C ILE A 195 12.00 14.58 -17.31
N ASP A 196 11.94 15.90 -17.37
CA ASP A 196 10.72 16.69 -17.16
C ASP A 196 9.52 16.23 -17.99
N PRO A 197 9.62 16.00 -19.31
CA PRO A 197 8.48 15.50 -20.09
C PRO A 197 8.04 14.10 -19.66
N LEU A 198 8.98 13.23 -19.24
CA LEU A 198 8.66 11.90 -18.73
C LEU A 198 7.92 11.98 -17.39
N LEU A 199 8.42 12.80 -16.45
CA LEU A 199 7.79 13.00 -15.15
C LEU A 199 6.38 13.58 -15.27
N GLN A 200 6.16 14.52 -16.20
CA GLN A 200 4.83 15.04 -16.49
C GLN A 200 3.90 13.97 -17.08
N ARG A 201 4.39 13.13 -18.00
CA ARG A 201 3.61 11.99 -18.53
C ARG A 201 3.21 11.01 -17.43
N ILE A 202 4.15 10.61 -16.58
CA ILE A 202 3.87 9.69 -15.46
C ILE A 202 2.87 10.33 -14.49
N ASN A 203 3.07 11.60 -14.11
CA ASN A 203 2.12 12.33 -13.26
C ASN A 203 0.70 12.32 -13.85
N ASN A 204 0.57 12.63 -15.14
CA ASN A 204 -0.74 12.71 -15.81
C ASN A 204 -1.39 11.33 -15.93
N TRP A 205 -0.59 10.29 -16.22
CA TRP A 205 -1.05 8.91 -16.29
C TRP A 205 -1.54 8.42 -14.93
N LEU A 206 -0.76 8.65 -13.85
CA LEU A 206 -1.15 8.25 -12.49
C LEU A 206 -2.41 8.98 -12.04
N THR A 207 -2.48 10.30 -12.25
CA THR A 207 -3.66 11.11 -11.88
C THR A 207 -4.93 10.64 -12.60
N LYS A 208 -4.80 10.15 -13.84
CA LYS A 208 -5.93 9.68 -14.66
C LYS A 208 -6.34 8.24 -14.34
N ASN A 209 -5.40 7.36 -13.99
CA ASN A 209 -5.65 5.92 -13.82
C ASN A 209 -5.77 5.45 -12.37
N SER A 210 -5.38 6.27 -11.38
CA SER A 210 -5.38 5.87 -9.96
C SER A 210 -6.76 5.50 -9.41
N ALA A 211 -7.86 6.02 -9.99
CA ALA A 211 -9.21 5.69 -9.54
C ALA A 211 -9.74 4.36 -10.10
N THR A 212 -9.29 3.95 -11.29
CA THR A 212 -9.85 2.79 -12.02
C THR A 212 -9.10 1.50 -11.67
N ALA A 213 -7.79 1.57 -11.38
CA ALA A 213 -6.98 0.40 -11.05
C ALA A 213 -7.32 -0.21 -9.68
N ILE A 214 -7.70 0.61 -8.70
CA ILE A 214 -8.00 0.16 -7.33
C ILE A 214 -9.27 -0.71 -7.30
N GLY A 215 -10.31 -0.36 -8.04
CA GLY A 215 -11.58 -1.10 -8.03
C GLY A 215 -11.47 -2.54 -8.52
N TRP A 216 -10.65 -2.78 -9.55
CA TRP A 216 -10.51 -4.12 -10.16
C TRP A 216 -9.71 -5.08 -9.29
N THR A 217 -8.63 -4.62 -8.64
CA THR A 217 -7.82 -5.47 -7.75
C THR A 217 -8.57 -5.82 -6.47
N VAL A 218 -9.30 -4.86 -5.88
CA VAL A 218 -10.11 -5.11 -4.67
C VAL A 218 -11.30 -6.00 -4.96
N GLY A 219 -12.01 -5.74 -6.08
CA GLY A 219 -13.12 -6.58 -6.52
C GLY A 219 -12.67 -8.03 -6.75
N GLY A 220 -11.54 -8.24 -7.43
CA GLY A 220 -11.02 -9.58 -7.71
C GLY A 220 -10.69 -10.39 -6.44
N ILE A 221 -9.99 -9.78 -5.48
CA ILE A 221 -9.63 -10.45 -4.22
C ILE A 221 -10.88 -10.76 -3.38
N GLY A 222 -11.80 -9.80 -3.27
CA GLY A 222 -13.05 -9.98 -2.52
C GLY A 222 -13.95 -11.07 -3.10
N ILE A 223 -14.07 -11.12 -4.43
CA ILE A 223 -14.82 -12.18 -5.14
C ILE A 223 -14.18 -13.53 -4.87
N TRP A 224 -12.85 -13.65 -5.00
CA TRP A 224 -12.15 -14.92 -4.75
C TRP A 224 -12.33 -15.41 -3.31
N LEU A 225 -12.19 -14.51 -2.32
CA LEU A 225 -12.38 -14.85 -0.91
C LEU A 225 -13.81 -15.35 -0.62
N THR A 226 -14.81 -14.69 -1.21
CA THR A 226 -16.23 -15.03 -1.06
C THR A 226 -16.54 -16.40 -1.68
N LEU A 227 -16.04 -16.64 -2.90
CA LEU A 227 -16.22 -17.91 -3.60
C LEU A 227 -15.54 -19.07 -2.87
N ASN A 228 -14.33 -18.84 -2.34
CA ASN A 228 -13.61 -19.86 -1.58
C ASN A 228 -14.32 -20.21 -0.26
N ALA A 229 -14.82 -19.20 0.47
CA ALA A 229 -15.60 -19.44 1.69
C ALA A 229 -16.91 -20.20 1.41
N ALA A 230 -17.64 -19.82 0.35
CA ALA A 230 -18.88 -20.49 -0.05
C ALA A 230 -18.64 -21.95 -0.45
N ALA A 231 -17.60 -22.23 -1.24
CA ALA A 231 -17.26 -23.59 -1.67
C ALA A 231 -16.92 -24.50 -0.48
N ASN A 232 -16.18 -23.99 0.52
CA ASN A 232 -15.83 -24.75 1.72
C ASN A 232 -17.01 -24.97 2.67
N LEU A 233 -18.00 -24.08 2.69
CA LEU A 233 -19.24 -24.25 3.46
C LEU A 233 -20.17 -25.30 2.83
N ILE A 234 -20.22 -25.36 1.51
CA ILE A 234 -21.07 -26.31 0.77
C ILE A 234 -20.47 -27.73 0.78
N SER A 235 -19.15 -27.86 0.81
CA SER A 235 -18.46 -29.16 0.80
C SER A 235 -18.30 -29.80 2.19
N ASN A 236 -18.45 -29.04 3.28
CA ASN A 236 -18.33 -29.52 4.65
C ASN A 236 -19.64 -29.38 5.47
N GLY A 237 -20.79 -29.22 4.81
CA GLY A 237 -22.12 -29.25 5.40
C GLY A 237 -22.94 -30.39 4.83
#